data_AF-A0AAV8UFY3-F1
#
_entry.id   AF-A0AAV8UFY3-F1
#
_cell.length_a   1.000
_cell.length_b   1.000
_cell.length_c   1.000
_cell.angle_alpha   90.00
_cell.angle_beta   90.00
_cell.angle_gamma   90.00
#
_symmetry.space_group_name_H-M   'P 1'
#
loop_
_entity.id
_entity.type
_entity.pdbx_description
1 polymer ?
#
loop_
_entity_poly.entity_id
_entity_poly.type
_entity_poly.pdbx_seq_one_letter_code
_entity_poly.pdbx_strand_id
1 'polypeptide(L)'
;MGNPYVTISVGGSVTGRTFMISNSENPIWMQHFNVLVAHHAAEVRFDVKDNDVVGSQLIGFVAIPVEQINSSARVEGFYPILNTSGKPCKPGALLRISIQYIAMESLRSYHLGVDVDPDSPGVLNTYFPLRKGGKVTLYQDAHVPDGCLPTLKLDNGMSYVREKCW
;
A
#
# COMPACT_ATOMS: atom_id res chain seq x y z
N MET A 1 28.23 13.89 6.52
CA MET A 1 27.65 12.71 5.84
C MET A 1 26.20 12.65 6.27
N GLY A 2 25.26 12.56 5.34
CA GLY A 2 23.82 12.62 5.63
C GLY A 2 23.22 11.26 5.94
N ASN A 3 22.00 11.26 6.46
CA ASN A 3 21.15 10.08 6.66
C ASN A 3 19.97 10.08 5.67
N PRO A 4 20.20 9.79 4.38
CA PRO A 4 19.19 9.95 3.35
C PRO A 4 18.07 8.89 3.39
N TYR A 5 16.88 9.31 2.97
CA TYR A 5 15.72 8.47 2.74
C TYR A 5 14.81 9.06 1.66
N VAL A 6 13.89 8.25 1.13
CA VAL A 6 12.94 8.67 0.10
C VAL A 6 11.51 8.57 0.64
N THR A 7 10.69 9.59 0.37
CA THR A 7 9.22 9.49 0.53
C THR A 7 8.54 9.42 -0.82
N ILE A 8 7.53 8.55 -0.91
CA ILE A 8 6.68 8.38 -2.08
C ILE A 8 5.37 9.12 -1.81
N SER A 9 4.93 9.94 -2.74
CA SER A 9 3.67 10.67 -2.63
C SER A 9 2.86 10.64 -3.92
N VAL A 10 1.54 10.61 -3.76
CA VAL A 10 0.57 10.58 -4.86
C VAL A 10 -0.54 11.57 -4.50
N GLY A 11 -0.83 12.53 -5.39
CA GLY A 11 -1.85 13.55 -5.13
C GLY A 11 -1.55 14.43 -3.91
N GLY A 12 -0.27 14.59 -3.54
CA GLY A 12 0.17 15.34 -2.36
C GLY A 12 0.19 14.55 -1.04
N SER A 13 -0.38 13.34 -1.00
CA SER A 13 -0.37 12.46 0.17
C SER A 13 0.87 11.57 0.17
N VAL A 14 1.59 11.50 1.29
CA VAL A 14 2.70 10.54 1.46
C VAL A 14 2.12 9.15 1.65
N THR A 15 2.48 8.22 0.76
CA THR A 15 1.97 6.84 0.75
C THR A 15 3.03 5.80 1.11
N GLY A 16 4.30 6.18 1.12
CA GLY A 16 5.40 5.29 1.48
C GLY A 16 6.66 6.05 1.86
N ARG A 17 7.54 5.39 2.59
CA ARG A 17 8.83 5.91 3.01
C ARG A 17 9.84 4.78 3.10
N THR A 18 11.05 5.00 2.58
CA THR A 18 12.14 4.04 2.74
C THR A 18 12.74 4.04 4.14
N PHE A 19 13.51 3.00 4.48
CA PHE A 19 14.43 3.14 5.61
C PHE A 19 15.40 4.30 5.36
N MET A 20 15.86 4.84 6.47
CA MET A 20 16.95 5.80 6.49
C MET A 20 18.28 5.04 6.44
N ILE A 21 19.19 5.45 5.57
CA ILE A 21 20.53 4.88 5.51
C ILE A 21 21.48 5.89 6.14
N SER A 22 22.17 5.49 7.21
CA SER A 22 23.05 6.42 7.93
C SER A 22 24.36 6.68 7.18
N ASN A 23 24.83 7.93 7.22
CA ASN A 23 26.14 8.36 6.72
C ASN A 23 26.48 7.91 5.29
N SER A 24 25.54 8.03 4.33
CA SER A 24 25.76 7.60 2.95
C SER A 24 25.44 8.70 1.94
N GLU A 25 26.37 8.94 1.01
CA GLU A 25 26.17 9.84 -0.14
C GLU A 25 25.61 9.11 -1.38
N ASN A 26 25.68 7.77 -1.39
CA ASN A 26 25.14 6.93 -2.45
C ASN A 26 24.29 5.79 -1.83
N PRO A 27 23.16 6.14 -1.21
CA PRO A 27 22.30 5.18 -0.50
C PRO A 27 21.67 4.16 -1.47
N ILE A 28 21.71 2.88 -1.08
CA ILE A 28 21.06 1.78 -1.79
C ILE A 28 19.94 1.25 -0.90
N TRP A 29 18.71 1.72 -1.11
CA TRP A 29 17.55 1.29 -0.31
C TRP A 29 17.02 -0.08 -0.71
N MET A 30 16.91 -0.35 -2.03
CA MET A 30 16.36 -1.59 -2.59
C MET A 30 15.04 -2.03 -1.93
N GLN A 31 14.16 -1.07 -1.64
CA GLN A 31 12.88 -1.34 -0.99
C GLN A 31 11.75 -1.39 -2.00
N HIS A 32 10.85 -2.35 -1.77
CA HIS A 32 9.67 -2.57 -2.57
C HIS A 32 8.41 -2.26 -1.75
N PHE A 33 7.45 -1.57 -2.38
CA PHE A 33 6.20 -1.17 -1.75
C PHE A 33 5.03 -1.64 -2.60
N ASN A 34 4.01 -2.22 -1.95
CA ASN A 34 2.69 -2.41 -2.53
C ASN A 34 1.76 -1.35 -1.92
N VAL A 35 1.48 -0.31 -2.69
CA VAL A 35 0.68 0.82 -2.22
C VAL A 35 -0.70 0.77 -2.85
N LEU A 36 -1.74 0.67 -2.02
CA LEU A 36 -3.12 0.85 -2.48
C LEU A 36 -3.34 2.34 -2.75
N VAL A 37 -3.78 2.66 -3.97
CA VAL A 37 -3.99 4.04 -4.40
C VAL A 37 -5.44 4.27 -4.82
N ALA A 38 -6.00 5.39 -4.39
CA ALA A 38 -7.32 5.89 -4.79
C ALA A 38 -7.27 7.42 -4.94
N HIS A 39 -6.18 7.91 -5.55
CA HIS A 39 -5.87 9.34 -5.64
C HIS A 39 -6.06 9.84 -7.07
N HIS A 40 -6.49 11.09 -7.22
CA HIS A 40 -6.35 11.84 -8.47
C HIS A 40 -4.98 12.54 -8.46
N ALA A 41 -4.12 12.25 -9.43
CA ALA A 41 -2.76 12.79 -9.49
C ALA A 41 -2.27 12.91 -10.94
N ALA A 42 -1.43 13.91 -11.19
CA ALA A 42 -0.69 14.05 -12.46
C ALA A 42 0.64 13.28 -12.44
N GLU A 43 1.21 13.05 -11.26
CA GLU A 43 2.50 12.39 -11.09
C GLU A 43 2.57 11.60 -9.79
N VAL A 44 3.46 10.60 -9.78
CA VAL A 44 3.97 9.97 -8.56
C VAL A 44 5.31 10.62 -8.23
N ARG A 45 5.42 11.18 -7.03
CA ARG A 45 6.56 11.98 -6.62
C ARG A 45 7.39 11.28 -5.56
N PHE A 46 8.69 11.22 -5.80
CA PHE A 46 9.72 10.63 -4.95
C PHE A 46 10.61 11.74 -4.41
N ASP A 47 10.40 12.16 -3.16
CA ASP A 47 11.23 13.18 -2.53
C ASP A 47 12.42 12.52 -1.84
N VAL A 48 13.64 12.90 -2.23
CA VAL A 48 14.89 12.51 -1.58
C VAL A 48 15.18 13.51 -0.48
N LYS A 49 15.28 13.02 0.75
CA LYS A 49 15.45 13.85 1.95
C LYS A 49 16.66 13.38 2.73
N ASP A 50 17.28 14.32 3.42
CA ASP A 50 18.26 14.05 4.47
C ASP A 50 17.58 14.19 5.84
N ASN A 51 17.98 13.38 6.82
CA ASN A 51 17.52 13.51 8.19
C ASN A 51 18.69 13.77 9.12
N ASP A 52 18.86 15.03 9.49
CA ASP A 52 19.91 15.47 10.38
C ASP A 52 19.37 15.77 11.78
N VAL A 53 20.27 16.12 12.69
CA VAL A 53 19.95 16.41 14.11
C VAL A 53 18.90 17.53 14.24
N VAL A 54 18.84 18.43 13.26
CA VAL A 54 17.94 19.59 13.24
C VAL A 54 16.58 19.26 12.60
N GLY A 55 16.48 18.13 11.87
CA GLY A 55 15.26 17.67 11.24
C GLY A 55 15.46 17.24 9.78
N SER A 56 14.34 17.06 9.07
CA SER A 56 14.35 16.61 7.68
C SER A 56 14.54 17.76 6.71
N GLN A 57 15.52 17.62 5.82
CA GLN A 57 15.79 18.56 4.73
C GLN A 57 15.54 17.91 3.37
N LEU A 58 14.86 18.62 2.46
CA LEU A 58 14.68 18.16 1.08
C LEU A 58 15.98 18.35 0.28
N ILE A 59 16.51 17.28 -0.29
CA ILE A 59 17.63 17.33 -1.25
C ILE A 59 17.08 17.64 -2.65
N GLY A 60 15.98 16.99 -3.01
CA GLY A 60 15.33 17.15 -4.30
C GLY A 60 14.28 16.07 -4.53
N PHE A 61 13.80 15.93 -5.76
CA PHE A 61 12.74 14.98 -6.08
C PHE A 61 12.85 14.43 -7.49
N VAL A 62 12.18 13.30 -7.71
CA VAL A 62 11.84 12.78 -9.03
C VAL A 62 10.33 12.69 -9.13
N ALA A 63 9.77 13.13 -10.26
CA ALA A 63 8.36 13.01 -10.57
C ALA A 63 8.18 12.10 -11.78
N ILE A 64 7.35 11.08 -11.65
CA ILE A 64 6.97 10.17 -12.74
C ILE A 64 5.53 10.50 -13.14
N PRO A 65 5.30 11.05 -14.35
CA PRO A 65 3.95 11.35 -14.83
C PRO A 65 3.07 10.11 -14.87
N VAL A 66 1.81 10.24 -14.46
CA VAL A 66 0.87 9.12 -14.40
C VAL A 66 0.62 8.54 -15.79
N GLU A 67 0.69 9.35 -16.84
CA GLU A 67 0.55 8.93 -18.24
C GLU A 67 1.60 7.87 -18.63
N GLN A 68 2.78 7.88 -18.01
CA GLN A 68 3.84 6.89 -18.29
C GLN A 68 3.54 5.52 -17.67
N ILE A 69 2.83 5.48 -16.53
CA ILE A 69 2.56 4.25 -15.79
C ILE A 69 1.15 3.69 -16.04
N ASN A 70 0.24 4.48 -16.62
CA ASN A 70 -1.15 4.07 -16.85
C ASN A 70 -1.29 2.86 -17.80
N SER A 71 -0.28 2.59 -18.63
CA SER A 71 -0.25 1.43 -19.54
C SER A 71 -0.11 0.06 -18.83
N SER A 72 0.01 0.04 -17.50
CA SER A 72 0.33 -1.15 -16.68
C SER A 72 1.69 -1.80 -16.97
N ALA A 73 2.46 -1.25 -17.91
CA ALA A 73 3.84 -1.63 -18.13
C ALA A 73 4.72 -1.15 -16.97
N ARG A 74 5.77 -1.92 -16.67
CA ARG A 74 6.76 -1.51 -15.67
C ARG A 74 7.64 -0.42 -16.26
N VAL A 75 7.72 0.71 -15.56
CA VAL A 75 8.63 1.81 -15.85
C VAL A 75 9.82 1.68 -14.93
N GLU A 76 11.02 1.56 -15.50
CA GLU A 76 12.26 1.42 -14.74
C GLU A 76 13.39 2.23 -15.37
N GLY A 77 14.16 2.91 -14.54
CA GLY A 77 15.29 3.71 -15.01
C GLY A 77 15.99 4.50 -13.93
N PHE A 78 16.97 5.28 -14.37
CA PHE A 78 17.67 6.28 -13.56
C PHE A 78 17.16 7.66 -13.94
N TYR A 79 16.72 8.41 -12.94
CA TYR A 79 16.09 9.71 -13.12
C TYR A 79 16.91 10.80 -12.43
N PRO A 80 17.14 11.95 -13.07
CA PRO A 80 17.83 13.05 -12.42
C PRO A 80 17.01 13.59 -11.26
N ILE A 81 17.66 13.77 -10.11
CA ILE A 81 17.04 14.40 -8.95
C ILE A 81 16.96 15.90 -9.21
N LEU A 82 15.75 16.45 -9.18
CA LEU A 82 15.49 17.86 -9.45
C LEU A 82 15.36 18.66 -8.15
N ASN A 83 15.78 19.92 -8.18
CA ASN A 83 15.52 20.88 -7.13
C ASN A 83 14.15 21.56 -7.33
N THR A 84 13.75 22.44 -6.41
CA THR A 84 12.48 23.17 -6.46
C THR A 84 12.33 24.09 -7.68
N SER A 85 13.42 24.42 -8.38
CA SER A 85 13.41 25.18 -9.63
C SER A 85 13.30 24.29 -10.89
N GLY A 86 13.15 22.97 -10.73
CA GLY A 86 13.07 22.01 -11.83
C GLY A 86 14.41 21.70 -12.53
N LYS A 87 15.53 22.14 -11.95
CA LYS A 87 16.88 21.85 -12.48
C LYS A 87 17.50 20.69 -11.70
N PRO A 88 18.43 19.91 -12.30
CA PRO A 88 19.19 18.90 -11.56
C PRO A 88 19.81 19.49 -10.29
N CYS A 89 19.63 18.84 -9.15
CA CYS A 89 20.10 19.35 -7.86
C CYS A 89 21.64 19.34 -7.76
N LYS A 90 22.28 18.36 -8.40
CA LYS A 90 23.74 18.22 -8.52
C LYS A 90 24.07 17.43 -9.79
N PRO A 91 25.19 17.72 -10.48
CA PRO A 91 25.64 16.91 -11.61
C PRO A 91 25.79 15.43 -11.22
N GLY A 92 25.17 14.53 -12.00
CA GLY A 92 25.24 13.08 -11.78
C GLY A 92 24.39 12.54 -10.62
N ALA A 93 23.60 13.38 -9.93
CA ALA A 93 22.68 12.90 -8.90
C ALA A 93 21.44 12.25 -9.54
N LEU A 94 21.39 10.91 -9.48
CA LEU A 94 20.35 10.09 -10.08
C LEU A 94 19.66 9.24 -9.00
N LEU A 95 18.35 9.06 -9.13
CA LEU A 95 17.58 8.10 -8.36
C LEU A 95 17.12 6.97 -9.29
N ARG A 96 17.44 5.72 -8.95
CA ARG A 96 16.92 4.55 -9.66
C ARG A 96 15.54 4.21 -9.12
N ILE A 97 14.55 4.11 -10.01
CA ILE A 97 13.16 3.82 -9.68
C ILE A 97 12.67 2.70 -10.59
N SER A 98 11.89 1.76 -10.05
CA SER A 98 11.09 0.80 -10.79
C SER A 98 9.66 0.88 -10.24
N ILE A 99 8.70 1.24 -11.08
CA ILE A 99 7.31 1.48 -10.71
C ILE A 99 6.38 0.82 -11.73
N GLN A 100 5.28 0.28 -11.23
CA GLN A 100 4.21 -0.29 -12.04
C GLN A 100 2.87 0.07 -11.41
N TYR A 101 1.94 0.55 -12.23
CA TYR A 101 0.55 0.71 -11.82
C TYR A 101 -0.22 -0.56 -12.19
N ILE A 102 -1.08 -1.00 -11.28
CA ILE A 102 -1.97 -2.15 -11.48
C ILE A 102 -3.39 -1.62 -11.26
N ALA A 103 -4.16 -1.54 -12.34
CA ALA A 103 -5.54 -1.08 -12.28
C ALA A 103 -6.42 -2.07 -11.50
N MET A 104 -7.32 -1.58 -10.65
CA MET A 104 -8.20 -2.42 -9.83
C MET A 104 -9.03 -3.39 -10.67
N GLU A 105 -9.42 -2.97 -11.87
CA GLU A 105 -10.21 -3.76 -12.83
C GLU A 105 -9.47 -5.01 -13.32
N SER A 106 -8.13 -5.00 -13.27
CA SER A 106 -7.30 -6.14 -13.64
C SER A 106 -7.23 -7.21 -12.55
N LEU A 107 -7.65 -6.89 -11.32
CA LEU A 107 -7.62 -7.81 -10.19
C LEU A 107 -8.87 -8.70 -10.21
N ARG A 108 -8.68 -10.00 -10.45
CA ARG A 108 -9.77 -10.99 -10.54
C ARG A 108 -10.69 -11.01 -9.31
N SER A 109 -10.13 -10.82 -8.12
CA SER A 109 -10.89 -10.81 -6.86
C SER A 109 -11.86 -9.65 -6.73
N TYR A 110 -11.65 -8.55 -7.46
CA TYR A 110 -12.51 -7.38 -7.42
C TYR A 110 -13.91 -7.66 -8.00
N HIS A 111 -13.98 -8.44 -9.09
CA HIS A 111 -15.25 -8.71 -9.79
C HIS A 111 -15.98 -9.96 -9.30
N LEU A 112 -15.26 -10.90 -8.69
CA LEU A 112 -15.72 -12.27 -8.50
C LEU A 112 -16.00 -12.64 -7.04
N GLY A 113 -15.62 -11.80 -6.08
CA GLY A 113 -15.77 -12.10 -4.66
C GLY A 113 -14.86 -13.24 -4.19
N VAL A 114 -15.12 -13.75 -2.99
CA VAL A 114 -14.26 -14.75 -2.31
C VAL A 114 -14.57 -16.18 -2.78
N ASP A 115 -15.73 -16.42 -3.38
CA ASP A 115 -16.27 -17.76 -3.65
C ASP A 115 -15.75 -18.42 -4.93
N VAL A 116 -14.87 -17.76 -5.69
CA VAL A 116 -14.38 -18.31 -6.97
C VAL A 116 -13.19 -19.25 -6.81
N ASP A 117 -12.46 -19.16 -5.70
CA ASP A 117 -11.30 -20.01 -5.46
C ASP A 117 -11.29 -20.55 -4.02
N PRO A 118 -11.61 -21.84 -3.80
CA PRO A 118 -11.49 -22.49 -2.49
C PRO A 118 -10.06 -22.50 -1.94
N ASP A 119 -9.08 -22.32 -2.82
CA ASP A 119 -7.65 -22.20 -2.53
C ASP A 119 -7.15 -20.76 -2.53
N SER A 120 -8.07 -19.79 -2.49
CA SER A 120 -7.74 -18.39 -2.30
C SER A 120 -6.79 -18.21 -1.10
N PRO A 121 -5.66 -17.50 -1.27
CA PRO A 121 -4.70 -17.23 -0.21
C PRO A 121 -5.24 -16.22 0.83
N GLY A 122 -6.45 -15.69 0.65
CA GLY A 122 -7.00 -14.61 1.44
C GLY A 122 -6.37 -13.26 1.07
N VAL A 123 -6.31 -12.35 2.05
CA VAL A 123 -5.66 -11.04 1.86
C VAL A 123 -4.15 -11.24 1.79
N LEU A 124 -3.54 -10.81 0.68
CA LEU A 124 -2.09 -10.92 0.45
C LEU A 124 -1.31 -9.90 1.30
N ASN A 125 -0.01 -10.16 1.47
CA ASN A 125 0.94 -9.28 2.19
C ASN A 125 0.54 -8.96 3.65
N THR A 126 -0.14 -9.87 4.34
CA THR A 126 -0.48 -9.73 5.75
C THR A 126 0.50 -10.50 6.64
N TYR A 127 0.70 -10.03 7.87
CA TYR A 127 1.54 -10.72 8.87
C TYR A 127 0.94 -12.07 9.28
N PHE A 128 -0.39 -12.11 9.45
CA PHE A 128 -1.11 -13.35 9.73
C PHE A 128 -1.74 -13.89 8.44
N PRO A 129 -1.39 -15.10 7.99
CA PRO A 129 -1.98 -15.70 6.81
C PRO A 129 -3.40 -16.21 7.08
N LEU A 130 -4.17 -16.44 6.02
CA LEU A 130 -5.45 -17.12 6.10
C LEU A 130 -5.28 -18.51 6.75
N ARG A 131 -6.14 -18.82 7.73
CA ARG A 131 -6.18 -20.13 8.39
C ARG A 131 -7.49 -20.82 8.01
N LYS A 132 -7.40 -22.05 7.49
CA LYS A 132 -8.56 -22.89 7.16
C LYS A 132 -8.99 -23.74 8.38
N GLY A 133 -10.25 -24.14 8.42
CA GLY A 133 -10.80 -24.99 9.50
C GLY A 133 -11.13 -24.27 10.81
N GLY A 134 -11.09 -22.93 10.83
CA GLY A 134 -11.52 -22.15 11.98
C GLY A 134 -13.05 -22.18 12.14
N LYS A 135 -13.52 -22.22 13.39
CA LYS A 135 -14.92 -21.96 13.74
C LYS A 135 -15.01 -20.55 14.32
N VAL A 136 -15.81 -19.70 13.69
CA VAL A 136 -16.07 -18.34 14.16
C VAL A 136 -17.45 -18.31 14.80
N THR A 137 -17.51 -17.83 16.04
CA THR A 137 -18.78 -17.50 16.70
C THR A 137 -19.01 -15.99 16.56
N LEU A 138 -20.13 -15.61 15.95
CA LEU A 138 -20.53 -14.22 15.81
C LEU A 138 -21.39 -13.83 17.01
N TYR A 139 -20.93 -12.84 17.78
CA TYR A 139 -21.68 -12.30 18.91
C TYR A 139 -22.36 -11.00 18.49
N GLN A 140 -23.68 -10.96 18.64
CA GLN A 140 -24.46 -9.73 18.58
C GLN A 140 -24.62 -9.25 20.02
N ASP A 141 -23.97 -8.15 20.38
CA ASP A 141 -23.89 -7.63 21.75
C ASP A 141 -23.22 -8.59 22.76
N ALA A 142 -23.07 -8.14 24.02
CA ALA A 142 -22.56 -8.98 25.10
C ALA A 142 -23.56 -10.09 25.48
N HIS A 143 -24.85 -9.73 25.52
CA HIS A 143 -25.96 -10.60 25.85
C HIS A 143 -27.21 -10.19 25.07
N VAL A 144 -27.93 -11.16 24.52
CA VAL A 144 -29.24 -10.96 23.88
C VAL A 144 -30.25 -11.85 24.58
N PRO A 145 -31.34 -11.31 25.16
CA PRO A 145 -32.39 -12.12 25.76
C PRO A 145 -33.11 -12.98 24.72
N ASP A 146 -33.57 -14.14 25.16
CA ASP A 146 -34.23 -15.10 24.27
C ASP A 146 -35.57 -14.55 23.78
N GLY A 147 -35.89 -14.76 22.49
CA GLY A 147 -37.16 -14.33 21.88
C GLY A 147 -37.23 -12.87 21.45
N CYS A 148 -36.20 -12.04 21.70
CA CYS A 148 -36.19 -10.63 21.26
C CYS A 148 -35.91 -10.42 19.77
N LEU A 149 -35.38 -11.44 19.08
CA LEU A 149 -34.98 -11.33 17.67
C LEU A 149 -35.66 -12.41 16.82
N PRO A 150 -35.94 -12.12 15.54
CA PRO A 150 -36.60 -13.06 14.64
C PRO A 150 -35.73 -14.29 14.38
N THR A 151 -36.38 -15.40 14.05
CA THR A 151 -35.70 -16.60 13.55
C THR A 151 -35.21 -16.36 12.13
N LEU A 152 -33.92 -16.65 11.87
CA LEU A 152 -33.34 -16.61 10.53
C LEU A 152 -33.09 -18.04 10.06
N LYS A 153 -33.40 -18.33 8.79
CA LYS A 153 -33.09 -19.61 8.16
C LYS A 153 -31.76 -19.51 7.40
N LEU A 154 -30.93 -20.53 7.58
CA LEU A 154 -29.67 -20.73 6.87
C LEU A 154 -29.86 -21.84 5.82
N ASP A 155 -28.82 -22.07 5.03
CA ASP A 155 -28.75 -23.20 4.11
C ASP A 155 -29.04 -24.54 4.81
N ASN A 156 -29.50 -25.52 4.02
CA ASN A 156 -29.92 -26.84 4.48
C ASN A 156 -31.07 -26.80 5.53
N GLY A 157 -31.86 -25.72 5.54
CA GLY A 157 -33.04 -25.58 6.41
C GLY A 157 -32.71 -25.33 7.89
N MET A 158 -31.43 -25.13 8.22
CA MET A 158 -31.00 -24.85 9.58
C MET A 158 -31.52 -23.50 10.06
N SER A 159 -31.69 -23.35 11.38
CA SER A 159 -32.04 -22.06 11.97
C SER A 159 -30.77 -21.43 12.55
N TYR A 160 -30.59 -20.14 12.34
CA TYR A 160 -29.49 -19.39 12.93
C TYR A 160 -29.64 -19.37 14.45
N VAL A 161 -28.62 -19.86 15.14
CA VAL A 161 -28.51 -19.84 16.60
C VAL A 161 -27.63 -18.67 16.99
N ARG A 162 -28.15 -17.83 17.88
CA ARG A 162 -27.41 -16.69 18.45
C ARG A 162 -26.72 -17.14 19.72
N GLU A 163 -25.41 -16.96 19.75
CA GLU A 163 -24.60 -17.22 20.94
C GLU A 163 -24.54 -15.96 21.81
N LYS A 164 -24.34 -16.14 23.12
CA LYS A 164 -24.12 -15.06 24.09
C LYS A 164 -22.62 -14.92 24.34
N CYS A 165 -22.11 -13.69 24.31
CA CYS A 165 -20.67 -13.45 24.43
C CYS A 165 -20.17 -13.62 25.87
N TRP A 166 -20.97 -13.13 26.83
CA TRP A 166 -20.68 -13.10 28.26
C TRP A 166 -21.74 -13.88 29.05
#